data_AF-A0A6L7GPK0-F1
#
_entry.id   AF-A0A6L7GPK0-F1
#
_cell.length_a   1.000
_cell.length_b   1.000
_cell.length_c   1.000
_cell.angle_alpha   90.00
_cell.angle_beta   90.00
_cell.angle_gamma   90.00
#
_symmetry.space_group_name_H-M   'P 1'
#
loop_
_entity.id
_entity.type
_entity.pdbx_description
1 polymer ?
#
loop_
_entity_poly.entity_id
_entity_poly.type
_entity_poly.pdbx_seq_one_letter_code
_entity_poly.pdbx_strand_id
1 'polypeptide(L)'
;MLVDPDVLHALATQTVGAADSIDGADLPAVAARAADGLDGSTSQWAARLVATYLDQQCQRMQEGLTTMGLAVRGAGENYSVTDEDLAADLTRLWR
;
A
#
# COMPACT_ATOMS: atom_id res chain seq x y z
N MET A 1 -0.62 -13.90 23.21
CA MET A 1 0.54 -13.25 23.90
C MET A 1 0.58 -11.78 23.49
N LEU A 2 1.00 -10.81 24.34
CA LEU A 2 1.16 -9.42 23.87
C LEU A 2 2.41 -9.29 23.00
N VAL A 3 2.29 -8.55 21.90
CA VAL A 3 3.43 -8.23 21.03
C VAL A 3 4.25 -7.09 21.66
N ASP A 4 5.56 -7.09 21.41
CA ASP A 4 6.47 -6.04 21.85
C ASP A 4 6.08 -4.67 21.23
N PRO A 5 5.76 -3.64 22.05
CA PRO A 5 5.38 -2.32 21.57
C PRO A 5 6.44 -1.64 20.69
N ASP A 6 7.74 -1.89 20.94
CA ASP A 6 8.81 -1.28 20.15
C ASP A 6 8.81 -1.84 18.71
N VAL A 7 8.53 -3.14 18.57
CA VAL A 7 8.36 -3.80 17.27
C VAL A 7 7.14 -3.27 16.55
N LEU A 8 6.03 -3.04 17.26
CA LEU A 8 4.81 -2.46 16.68
C LEU A 8 5.05 -1.02 16.22
N HIS A 9 5.78 -0.20 16.98
CA HIS A 9 6.13 1.16 16.56
C HIS A 9 7.02 1.17 15.31
N ALA A 10 8.04 0.30 15.27
CA ALA A 10 8.91 0.16 14.11
C ALA A 10 8.13 -0.28 12.86
N LEU A 11 7.22 -1.25 13.01
CA LEU A 11 6.36 -1.73 11.93
C LEU A 11 5.43 -0.63 11.43
N ALA A 12 4.79 0.14 12.32
CA ALA A 12 3.93 1.26 11.93
C ALA A 12 4.70 2.36 11.19
N THR A 13 5.94 2.64 11.59
CA THR A 13 6.81 3.60 10.89
C THR A 13 7.15 3.08 9.48
N GLN A 14 7.46 1.78 9.37
CA GLN A 14 7.83 1.17 8.10
C GLN A 14 6.66 1.09 7.12
N THR A 15 5.43 0.81 7.58
CA THR A 15 4.25 0.76 6.69
C THR A 15 3.92 2.13 6.11
N VAL A 16 4.06 3.21 6.90
CA VAL A 16 3.93 4.59 6.40
C VAL A 16 5.01 4.89 5.36
N GLY A 17 6.29 4.63 5.68
CA GLY A 17 7.38 4.90 4.74
C GLY A 17 7.28 4.11 3.44
N ALA A 18 6.74 2.88 3.49
CA ALA A 18 6.46 2.08 2.29
C ALA A 18 5.32 2.68 1.45
N ALA A 19 4.24 3.15 2.08
CA ALA A 19 3.12 3.78 1.38
C ALA A 19 3.57 5.07 0.67
N ASP A 20 4.38 5.89 1.35
CA ASP A 20 4.96 7.11 0.78
C ASP A 20 5.91 6.80 -0.40
N SER A 21 6.67 5.71 -0.32
CA SER A 21 7.56 5.27 -1.39
C SER A 21 6.80 4.82 -2.63
N ILE A 22 5.64 4.17 -2.46
CA ILE A 22 4.75 3.77 -3.56
C ILE A 22 4.16 5.02 -4.23
N ASP A 23 3.68 5.97 -3.43
CA ASP A 23 3.12 7.23 -3.93
C ASP A 23 4.17 8.04 -4.70
N GLY A 24 5.36 8.19 -4.13
CA GLY A 24 6.46 8.93 -4.73
C GLY A 24 7.02 8.32 -6.03
N ALA A 25 6.80 7.03 -6.27
CA ALA A 25 7.20 6.38 -7.51
C ALA A 25 6.31 6.76 -8.71
N ASP A 26 5.07 7.22 -8.47
CA ASP A 26 4.11 7.68 -9.48
C ASP A 26 4.04 6.78 -10.73
N LEU A 27 4.05 5.46 -10.48
CA LEU A 27 4.06 4.42 -11.52
C LEU A 27 2.93 4.58 -12.56
N PRO A 28 1.69 4.94 -12.17
CA PRO A 28 0.61 5.16 -13.12
C PRO A 28 0.93 6.30 -14.10
N ALA A 29 1.43 7.43 -13.61
CA ALA A 29 1.75 8.54 -14.50
C ALA A 29 2.97 8.26 -15.39
N VAL A 30 3.96 7.51 -14.90
CA VAL A 30 5.09 7.07 -15.72
C VAL A 30 4.60 6.17 -16.86
N ALA A 31 3.73 5.21 -16.56
CA ALA A 31 3.16 4.31 -17.57
C ALA A 31 2.26 5.05 -18.56
N ALA A 32 1.44 6.01 -18.09
CA ALA A 32 0.55 6.79 -18.95
C ALA A 32 1.33 7.61 -19.99
N ARG A 33 2.49 8.14 -19.58
CA ARG A 33 3.37 8.98 -20.41
C ARG A 33 4.31 8.18 -21.33
N ALA A 34 4.38 6.85 -21.16
CA ALA A 34 5.32 6.01 -21.91
C ALA A 34 5.10 6.02 -23.44
N ALA A 35 3.90 6.41 -23.89
CA ALA A 35 3.53 6.52 -25.30
C ALA A 35 3.10 7.94 -25.69
N ASP A 36 3.51 8.96 -24.92
CA ASP A 36 3.35 10.35 -25.31
C ASP A 36 4.04 10.59 -26.67
N GLY A 37 3.36 11.28 -27.57
CA GLY A 37 3.82 11.51 -28.96
C GLY A 37 3.33 10.47 -29.98
N LEU A 38 2.56 9.46 -29.56
CA LEU A 38 1.87 8.52 -30.45
C LEU A 38 0.35 8.69 -30.41
N ASP A 39 -0.12 9.93 -30.57
CA ASP A 39 -1.53 10.29 -30.39
C ASP A 39 -2.48 9.49 -31.30
N GLY A 40 -3.52 8.93 -30.70
CA GLY A 40 -4.53 8.13 -31.40
C GLY A 40 -4.08 6.70 -31.76
N SER A 41 -2.83 6.35 -31.47
CA SER A 41 -2.33 4.99 -31.71
C SER A 41 -2.84 3.97 -30.69
N THR A 42 -2.89 2.70 -31.09
CA THR A 42 -3.17 1.59 -30.18
C THR A 42 -2.14 1.51 -29.04
N SER A 43 -0.90 1.91 -29.29
CA SER A 43 0.16 1.95 -28.27
C SER A 43 -0.15 2.96 -27.17
N GLN A 44 -0.68 4.14 -27.53
CA GLN A 44 -1.10 5.13 -26.55
C GLN A 44 -2.28 4.62 -25.71
N TRP A 45 -3.25 3.95 -26.33
CA TRP A 45 -4.34 3.31 -25.60
C TRP A 45 -3.86 2.19 -24.67
N ALA A 46 -2.93 1.36 -25.12
CA ALA A 46 -2.34 0.31 -24.30
C ALA A 46 -1.58 0.87 -23.09
N ALA A 47 -0.80 1.94 -23.28
CA ALA A 47 -0.10 2.63 -22.20
C ALA A 47 -1.07 3.17 -21.14
N ARG A 48 -2.18 3.80 -21.57
CA ARG A 48 -3.25 4.25 -20.65
C ARG A 48 -3.92 3.09 -19.92
N LEU A 49 -4.19 1.98 -20.59
CA LEU A 49 -4.79 0.80 -19.95
C LEU A 49 -3.87 0.21 -18.88
N VAL A 50 -2.58 0.11 -19.16
CA VAL A 50 -1.57 -0.34 -18.20
C VAL A 50 -1.47 0.63 -17.03
N ALA A 51 -1.48 1.94 -17.29
CA ALA A 51 -1.49 2.95 -16.23
C ALA A 51 -2.68 2.80 -15.28
N THR A 52 -3.89 2.61 -15.81
CA THR A 52 -5.09 2.35 -14.99
C THR A 52 -4.95 1.10 -14.14
N TYR A 53 -4.37 0.02 -14.69
CA TYR A 53 -4.14 -1.20 -13.92
C TYR A 53 -3.11 -0.98 -12.80
N LEU A 54 -2.03 -0.26 -13.08
CA LEU A 54 -1.01 0.06 -12.08
C LEU A 54 -1.57 0.95 -10.97
N ASP A 55 -2.43 1.92 -11.30
CA ASP A 55 -3.10 2.78 -10.31
C ASP A 55 -3.92 1.94 -9.32
N GLN A 56 -4.73 1.01 -9.84
CA GLN A 56 -5.50 0.09 -9.00
C GLN A 56 -4.61 -0.78 -8.11
N GLN A 57 -3.46 -1.25 -8.60
CA GLN A 57 -2.55 -2.03 -7.76
C GLN A 57 -1.87 -1.16 -6.69
N CYS A 58 -1.46 0.07 -7.03
CA CYS A 58 -0.84 1.00 -6.09
C CYS A 58 -1.83 1.37 -4.97
N GLN A 59 -3.08 1.70 -5.30
CA GLN A 59 -4.13 1.99 -4.33
C GLN A 59 -4.38 0.81 -3.39
N ARG A 60 -4.48 -0.42 -3.91
CA ARG A 60 -4.64 -1.62 -3.06
C ARG A 60 -3.48 -1.83 -2.10
N MET A 61 -2.24 -1.58 -2.54
CA MET A 61 -1.07 -1.66 -1.67
C MET A 61 -1.09 -0.58 -0.60
N GLN A 62 -1.42 0.66 -0.96
CA GLN A 62 -1.52 1.78 -0.02
C GLN A 62 -2.62 1.55 1.04
N GLU A 63 -3.79 1.09 0.63
CA GLU A 63 -4.88 0.69 1.52
C GLU A 63 -4.44 -0.43 2.47
N GLY A 64 -3.74 -1.43 1.93
CA GLY A 64 -3.20 -2.54 2.71
C GLY A 64 -2.23 -2.06 3.81
N LEU A 65 -1.25 -1.24 3.43
CA LEU A 65 -0.24 -0.69 4.34
C LEU A 65 -0.86 0.23 5.40
N THR A 66 -1.85 1.04 5.01
CA THR A 66 -2.60 1.90 5.94
C THR A 66 -3.35 1.05 6.97
N THR A 67 -4.04 0.00 6.51
CA THR A 67 -4.77 -0.92 7.38
C THR A 67 -3.83 -1.67 8.32
N MET A 68 -2.67 -2.12 7.84
CA MET A 68 -1.61 -2.71 8.69
C MET A 68 -1.15 -1.72 9.77
N GLY A 69 -0.90 -0.46 9.42
CA GLY A 69 -0.51 0.58 10.37
C GLY A 69 -1.59 0.89 11.42
N LEU A 70 -2.88 0.70 11.10
CA LEU A 70 -3.98 0.82 12.06
C LEU A 70 -4.07 -0.39 12.99
N ALA A 71 -3.97 -1.60 12.44
CA ALA A 71 -4.01 -2.85 13.22
C ALA A 71 -2.90 -2.88 14.28
N VAL A 72 -1.70 -2.44 13.90
CA VAL A 72 -0.51 -2.41 14.76
C VAL A 72 -0.59 -1.36 15.88
N ARG A 73 -1.27 -0.23 15.64
CA ARG A 73 -1.50 0.82 16.67
C ARG A 73 -2.51 0.39 17.73
N GLY A 74 -3.39 -0.56 17.41
CA GLY A 74 -4.44 -1.05 18.31
C GLY A 74 -5.47 0.03 18.67
N ALA A 75 -6.37 -0.29 19.60
CA ALA A 75 -7.39 0.65 20.07
C ALA A 75 -6.73 1.82 20.84
N GLY A 76 -6.81 3.02 20.27
CA GLY A 76 -6.33 4.26 20.91
C GLY A 76 -4.84 4.56 20.75
N GLU A 77 -4.16 3.96 19.77
CA GLU A 77 -2.71 4.15 19.53
C GLU A 77 -1.80 3.72 20.70
N ASN A 78 -2.28 2.79 21.51
CA ASN A 78 -1.57 2.31 22.69
C ASN A 78 -0.57 1.18 22.41
N TYR A 79 -0.48 0.69 21.17
CA TYR A 79 0.43 -0.40 20.76
C TYR A 79 0.34 -1.64 21.66
N SER A 80 -0.87 -1.92 22.15
CA SER A 80 -1.18 -3.07 23.01
C SER A 80 -2.09 -4.01 22.23
N VAL A 81 -1.49 -4.82 21.37
CA VAL A 81 -2.19 -5.78 20.50
C VAL A 81 -1.75 -7.19 20.87
N THR A 82 -2.71 -8.12 20.90
CA THR A 82 -2.38 -9.53 21.08
C THR A 82 -1.87 -10.11 19.78
N ASP A 83 -0.93 -11.06 19.87
CA ASP A 83 -0.39 -11.80 18.73
C ASP A 83 -1.51 -12.47 17.91
N GLU A 84 -2.49 -13.07 18.60
CA GLU A 84 -3.65 -13.69 17.97
C GLU A 84 -4.50 -12.70 17.17
N ASP A 85 -4.80 -11.52 17.74
CA ASP A 85 -5.61 -10.50 17.07
C ASP A 85 -4.85 -9.89 15.87
N LEU A 86 -3.56 -9.58 16.06
CA LEU A 86 -2.71 -9.05 14.99
C LEU A 86 -2.60 -10.04 13.83
N ALA A 87 -2.40 -11.32 14.13
CA ALA A 87 -2.33 -12.37 13.11
C ALA A 87 -3.66 -12.51 12.35
N ALA A 88 -4.81 -12.39 13.03
CA ALA A 88 -6.12 -12.44 12.41
C ALA A 88 -6.35 -11.26 11.45
N ASP A 89 -6.00 -10.04 11.87
CA ASP A 89 -6.13 -8.83 11.06
C ASP A 89 -5.24 -8.87 9.80
N LEU A 90 -3.97 -9.26 9.97
CA LEU A 90 -3.05 -9.41 8.84
C LEU A 90 -3.51 -10.50 7.87
N THR A 91 -4.02 -11.62 8.37
CA THR A 91 -4.53 -12.69 7.49
C THR A 91 -5.75 -12.23 6.69
N ARG A 92 -6.58 -11.36 7.25
CA ARG A 92 -7.75 -10.79 6.56
C ARG A 92 -7.36 -9.86 5.41
N LEU A 93 -6.27 -9.12 5.59
CA LEU A 93 -5.75 -8.16 4.63
C LEU A 93 -5.24 -8.81 3.32
N TRP A 94 -4.66 -10.00 3.42
CA TRP A 94 -4.02 -10.70 2.29
C TRP A 94 -4.88 -11.83 1.69
N ARG A 95 -6.17 -11.90 2.04
CA ARG A 95 -7.16 -12.79 1.43
C ARG A 95 -7.87 -12.13 0.27
#